data_AF-A0A2U1KFI0-F1
#
_entry.id   AF-A0A2U1KFI0-F1
#
_cell.length_a   1.000
_cell.length_b   1.000
_cell.length_c   1.000
_cell.angle_alpha   90.00
_cell.angle_beta   90.00
_cell.angle_gamma   90.00
#
_symmetry.space_group_name_H-M   'P 1'
#
loop_
_entity.id
_entity.type
_entity.pdbx_description
1 polymer ?
#
loop_
_entity_poly.entity_id
_entity_poly.type
_entity_poly.pdbx_seq_one_letter_code
_entity_poly.pdbx_strand_id
1 'polypeptide(L)'
;MDTIQHLNTVILSRGSLESSKLAASLICSLAMLDKNKAVFGVANTIQTLLKAVSRPKSPVTHHLLSSLAELVHFHGNCTLAVRSGAVNVLLRIVENQDSEDLSGTSLVILGLLARFNEGLKALTNTSGIVIRMLNVLKGTCMMSIEGAAEVLIRIFYESAECLKEAMGSTDLVFVLAELTVRGSTRAREKASLLMRKLEADESYAEDNIVFLQW
;
A
#
# COMPACT_ATOMS: atom_id res chain seq x y z
N MET A 1 14.89 -11.00 23.50
CA MET A 1 15.30 -9.80 22.76
C MET A 1 16.47 -10.11 21.82
N ASP A 2 17.51 -10.78 22.31
CA ASP A 2 18.74 -11.08 21.55
C ASP A 2 18.49 -11.86 20.25
N THR A 3 17.56 -12.81 20.25
CA THR A 3 17.18 -13.55 19.02
C THR A 3 16.66 -12.62 17.93
N ILE A 4 15.83 -11.62 18.27
CA ILE A 4 15.27 -10.68 17.27
C ILE A 4 16.39 -9.78 16.73
N GLN A 5 17.31 -9.32 17.60
CA GLN A 5 18.45 -8.53 17.17
C GLN A 5 19.41 -9.31 16.26
N HIS A 6 19.61 -10.60 16.54
CA HIS A 6 20.36 -11.48 15.67
C HIS A 6 19.70 -11.59 14.28
N LEU A 7 18.38 -11.81 14.22
CA LEU A 7 17.64 -11.87 12.95
C LEU A 7 17.75 -10.56 12.15
N ASN A 8 17.64 -9.41 12.83
CA ASN A 8 17.83 -8.09 12.20
C ASN A 8 19.25 -7.94 11.62
N THR A 9 20.26 -8.40 12.35
CA THR A 9 21.66 -8.38 11.88
C THR A 9 21.84 -9.25 10.65
N VAL A 10 21.26 -10.45 10.62
CA VAL A 10 21.31 -11.35 9.47
C VAL A 10 20.68 -10.70 8.23
N ILE A 11 19.52 -10.06 8.37
CA ILE A 11 18.84 -9.34 7.28
C ILE A 11 19.70 -8.20 6.71
N LEU A 12 20.39 -7.45 7.57
CA LEU A 12 21.23 -6.33 7.12
C LEU A 12 22.59 -6.77 6.60
N SER A 13 23.06 -7.96 6.96
CA SER A 13 24.32 -8.48 6.47
C SER A 13 24.33 -8.57 4.93
N ARG A 14 25.50 -8.39 4.31
CA ARG A 14 25.72 -8.74 2.90
C ARG A 14 26.07 -10.23 2.74
N GLY A 15 25.74 -11.04 3.74
CA GLY A 15 26.01 -12.47 3.78
C GLY A 15 25.09 -13.27 2.86
N SER A 16 24.86 -14.53 3.22
CA SER A 16 24.03 -15.45 2.42
C SER A 16 22.60 -14.93 2.25
N LEU A 17 22.14 -14.86 0.99
CA LEU A 17 20.75 -14.54 0.65
C LEU A 17 19.78 -15.55 1.27
N GLU A 18 20.17 -16.83 1.37
CA GLU A 18 19.36 -17.85 2.03
C GLU A 18 19.22 -17.60 3.52
N SER A 19 20.28 -17.17 4.21
CA SER A 19 20.18 -16.79 5.63
C SER A 19 19.26 -15.60 5.84
N SER A 20 19.34 -14.59 4.97
CA SER A 20 18.43 -13.42 5.03
C SER A 20 16.98 -13.83 4.74
N LYS A 21 16.74 -14.73 3.79
CA LYS A 21 15.41 -15.27 3.47
C LYS A 21 14.83 -16.07 4.63
N LEU A 22 15.62 -16.94 5.25
CA LEU A 22 15.20 -17.71 6.43
C LEU A 22 14.90 -16.80 7.61
N ALA A 23 15.75 -15.79 7.86
CA ALA A 23 15.52 -14.81 8.92
C ALA A 23 14.22 -14.01 8.70
N ALA A 24 13.99 -13.52 7.49
CA ALA A 24 12.75 -12.81 7.13
C ALA A 24 11.52 -13.73 7.29
N SER A 25 11.60 -14.95 6.78
CA SER A 25 10.49 -15.93 6.87
C SER A 25 10.18 -16.30 8.33
N LEU A 26 11.19 -16.47 9.18
CA LEU A 26 11.00 -16.71 10.60
C LEU A 26 10.35 -15.51 11.30
N ILE A 27 10.77 -14.28 10.99
CA ILE A 27 10.12 -13.05 11.50
C ILE A 27 8.65 -13.04 11.09
N CYS A 28 8.35 -13.32 9.81
CA CYS A 28 6.98 -13.37 9.30
C CYS A 28 6.14 -14.38 10.09
N SER A 29 6.62 -15.61 10.24
CA SER A 29 5.90 -16.67 10.94
C SER A 29 5.66 -16.35 12.42
N LEU A 30 6.65 -15.77 13.11
CA LEU A 30 6.50 -15.33 14.50
C LEU A 30 5.54 -14.15 14.62
N ALA A 31 5.52 -13.24 13.63
CA ALA A 31 4.64 -12.09 13.61
C ALA A 31 3.17 -12.47 13.40
N MET A 32 2.83 -13.64 12.83
CA MET A 32 1.45 -14.12 12.72
C MET A 32 0.71 -14.20 14.07
N LEU A 33 1.45 -14.28 15.18
CA LEU A 33 0.88 -14.12 16.52
C LEU A 33 0.90 -12.65 16.92
N ASP A 34 -0.28 -12.02 17.03
CA ASP A 34 -0.41 -10.58 17.30
C ASP A 34 0.40 -10.09 18.51
N LYS A 35 0.48 -10.90 19.58
CA LYS A 35 1.26 -10.59 20.79
C LYS A 35 2.75 -10.35 20.53
N ASN A 36 3.29 -10.86 19.42
CA ASN A 36 4.69 -10.72 19.05
C ASN A 36 4.98 -9.43 18.27
N LYS A 37 3.97 -8.85 17.59
CA LYS A 37 4.17 -7.73 16.64
C LYS A 37 4.80 -6.50 17.29
N ALA A 38 4.35 -6.14 18.49
CA ALA A 38 4.89 -4.99 19.23
C ALA A 38 6.37 -5.16 19.58
N VAL A 39 6.80 -6.37 19.95
CA VAL A 39 8.19 -6.67 20.34
C VAL A 39 9.15 -6.48 19.16
N PHE A 40 8.73 -6.87 17.95
CA PHE A 40 9.51 -6.61 16.73
C PHE A 40 9.66 -5.11 16.43
N GLY A 41 8.61 -4.32 16.70
CA GLY A 41 8.62 -2.86 16.60
C GLY A 41 9.66 -2.23 17.56
N VAL A 42 9.62 -2.61 18.84
CA VAL A 42 10.61 -2.19 19.86
C VAL A 42 12.03 -2.56 19.45
N ALA A 43 12.21 -3.68 18.75
CA ALA A 43 13.51 -4.16 18.28
C ALA A 43 14.03 -3.48 17.00
N ASN A 44 13.37 -2.44 16.48
CA ASN A 44 13.68 -1.77 15.21
C ASN A 44 13.63 -2.69 13.97
N THR A 45 12.79 -3.73 14.02
CA THR A 45 12.64 -4.68 12.91
C THR A 45 12.00 -4.02 11.69
N ILE A 46 11.08 -3.07 11.90
CA ILE A 46 10.41 -2.32 10.82
C ILE A 46 11.43 -1.53 9.99
N GLN A 47 12.30 -0.78 10.66
CA GLN A 47 13.37 0.00 10.04
C GLN A 47 14.36 -0.91 9.31
N THR A 48 14.70 -2.05 9.93
CA THR A 48 15.60 -3.06 9.35
C THR A 48 15.05 -3.61 8.05
N LEU A 49 13.78 -4.01 8.03
CA LEU A 49 13.10 -4.52 6.84
C LEU A 49 13.02 -3.45 5.75
N LEU A 50 12.62 -2.22 6.07
CA LEU A 50 12.55 -1.12 5.10
C LEU A 50 13.91 -0.78 4.48
N LYS A 51 14.97 -0.78 5.30
CA LYS A 51 16.35 -0.58 4.83
C LYS A 51 16.80 -1.70 3.89
N ALA A 52 16.44 -2.95 4.18
CA ALA A 52 16.77 -4.09 3.33
C ALA A 52 15.96 -4.08 2.02
N VAL A 53 14.67 -3.78 2.07
CA VAL A 53 13.76 -3.64 0.93
C VAL A 53 14.18 -2.49 -0.01
N SER A 54 14.79 -1.44 0.54
CA SER A 54 15.29 -0.30 -0.25
C SER A 54 16.55 -0.58 -1.07
N ARG A 55 17.16 -1.77 -0.90
CA ARG A 55 18.31 -2.21 -1.72
C ARG A 55 17.84 -2.63 -3.12
N PRO A 56 18.76 -2.78 -4.10
CA PRO A 56 18.40 -3.38 -5.39
C PRO A 56 17.65 -4.70 -5.22
N LYS A 57 16.68 -4.95 -6.12
CA LYS A 57 15.83 -6.13 -6.10
C LYS A 57 16.68 -7.40 -5.96
N SER A 58 16.24 -8.31 -5.09
CA SER A 58 16.85 -9.62 -4.89
C SER A 58 15.77 -10.69 -4.70
N PRO A 59 16.11 -11.99 -4.82
CA PRO A 59 15.18 -13.07 -4.51
C PRO A 59 14.60 -13.03 -3.09
N VAL A 60 15.26 -12.31 -2.17
CA VAL A 60 14.85 -12.18 -0.77
C VAL A 60 13.77 -11.09 -0.58
N THR A 61 13.63 -10.16 -1.52
CA THR A 61 12.76 -8.98 -1.38
C THR A 61 11.29 -9.35 -1.10
N HIS A 62 10.77 -10.41 -1.73
CA HIS A 62 9.42 -10.90 -1.46
C HIS A 62 9.25 -11.27 0.02
N HIS A 63 10.18 -12.05 0.59
CA HIS A 63 10.12 -12.46 1.99
C HIS A 63 10.17 -11.27 2.94
N LEU A 64 11.00 -10.26 2.65
CA LEU A 64 11.08 -9.04 3.46
C LEU A 64 9.76 -8.26 3.45
N LEU A 65 9.13 -8.13 2.27
CA LEU A 65 7.83 -7.49 2.13
C LEU A 65 6.72 -8.29 2.84
N SER A 66 6.71 -9.62 2.74
CA SER A 66 5.77 -10.46 3.48
C SER A 66 5.90 -10.26 5.00
N SER A 67 7.13 -10.25 5.54
CA SER A 67 7.36 -9.98 6.96
C SER A 67 6.87 -8.59 7.36
N LEU A 68 7.11 -7.58 6.51
CA LEU A 68 6.65 -6.21 6.76
C LEU A 68 5.11 -6.14 6.76
N ALA A 69 4.46 -6.77 5.77
CA ALA A 69 3.00 -6.83 5.66
C ALA A 69 2.37 -7.42 6.93
N GLU A 70 2.93 -8.52 7.46
CA GLU A 70 2.43 -9.11 8.70
C GLU A 70 2.60 -8.17 9.90
N LEU A 71 3.79 -7.57 10.04
CA LEU A 71 4.11 -6.70 11.18
C LEU A 71 3.26 -5.42 11.23
N VAL A 72 2.91 -4.84 10.08
CA VAL A 72 2.09 -3.60 10.02
C VAL A 72 0.60 -3.84 10.21
N HIS A 73 0.16 -5.06 10.54
CA HIS A 73 -1.20 -5.23 11.08
C HIS A 73 -1.34 -4.58 12.47
N PHE A 74 -0.23 -4.40 13.20
CA PHE A 74 -0.20 -3.71 14.47
C PHE A 74 -0.02 -2.20 14.27
N HIS A 75 -0.93 -1.38 14.80
CA HIS A 75 -0.94 0.08 14.63
C HIS A 75 0.40 0.74 14.99
N GLY A 76 1.02 0.35 16.10
CA GLY A 76 2.32 0.92 16.50
C GLY A 76 3.43 0.68 15.46
N ASN A 77 3.38 -0.45 14.75
CA ASN A 77 4.32 -0.75 13.67
C ASN A 77 4.02 0.05 12.40
N CYS A 78 2.75 0.40 12.13
CA CYS A 78 2.41 1.33 11.05
C CYS A 78 3.06 2.69 11.27
N THR A 79 2.94 3.23 12.48
CA THR A 79 3.59 4.49 12.86
C THR A 79 5.10 4.43 12.62
N LEU A 80 5.75 3.35 13.06
CA LEU A 80 7.19 3.16 12.83
C LEU A 80 7.52 3.08 11.33
N ALA A 81 6.70 2.39 10.53
CA ALA A 81 6.92 2.25 9.09
C ALA A 81 6.80 3.59 8.36
N VAL A 82 5.72 4.34 8.61
CA VAL A 82 5.47 5.65 7.97
C VAL A 82 6.60 6.63 8.29
N ARG A 83 6.99 6.74 9.57
CA ARG A 83 8.10 7.61 10.01
C ARG A 83 9.44 7.22 9.41
N SER A 84 9.59 5.96 9.02
CA SER A 84 10.79 5.43 8.37
C SER A 84 10.75 5.56 6.84
N GLY A 85 9.76 6.27 6.28
CA GLY A 85 9.66 6.53 4.85
C GLY A 85 9.06 5.39 4.03
N ALA A 86 8.30 4.48 4.66
CA ALA A 86 7.73 3.30 3.98
C ALA A 86 6.95 3.66 2.71
N VAL A 87 6.15 4.74 2.72
CA VAL A 87 5.33 5.14 1.57
C VAL A 87 6.18 5.33 0.32
N ASN A 88 7.26 6.11 0.40
CA ASN A 88 8.16 6.36 -0.73
C ASN A 88 8.96 5.11 -1.14
N VAL A 89 9.33 4.25 -0.19
CA VAL A 89 10.02 2.99 -0.51
C VAL A 89 9.11 2.07 -1.30
N LEU A 90 7.86 1.90 -0.86
CA LEU A 90 6.90 0.98 -1.46
C LEU A 90 6.40 1.50 -2.82
N LEU A 91 6.15 2.80 -2.98
CA LEU A 91 5.75 3.38 -4.27
C LEU A 91 6.83 3.19 -5.35
N ARG A 92 8.12 3.29 -4.99
CA ARG A 92 9.20 2.98 -5.93
C ARG A 92 9.20 1.52 -6.39
N ILE A 93 8.75 0.59 -5.55
CA ILE A 93 8.62 -0.82 -5.93
C ILE A 93 7.41 -1.02 -6.82
N VAL A 94 6.29 -0.34 -6.52
CA VAL A 94 5.07 -0.36 -7.33
C VAL A 94 5.32 0.11 -8.77
N GLU A 95 6.17 1.13 -8.92
CA GLU A 95 6.52 1.72 -10.22
C GLU A 95 7.58 0.94 -10.99
N ASN A 96 8.21 -0.04 -10.35
CA ASN A 96 9.18 -0.90 -11.01
C ASN A 96 8.45 -2.02 -11.77
N GLN A 97 8.43 -1.89 -13.10
CA GLN A 97 7.72 -2.80 -14.01
C GLN A 97 8.30 -4.22 -14.06
N ASP A 98 9.51 -4.44 -13.53
CA ASP A 98 10.17 -5.76 -13.58
C ASP A 98 9.67 -6.74 -12.50
N SER A 99 8.65 -6.39 -11.70
CA SER A 99 8.17 -7.24 -10.59
C SER A 99 6.70 -7.00 -10.18
N GLU A 100 5.77 -7.56 -10.94
CA GLU A 100 4.34 -7.49 -10.62
C GLU A 100 4.00 -8.04 -9.21
N ASP A 101 4.59 -9.17 -8.80
CA ASP A 101 4.33 -9.78 -7.48
C ASP A 101 4.77 -8.88 -6.31
N LEU A 102 5.87 -8.16 -6.48
CA LEU A 102 6.37 -7.23 -5.46
C LEU A 102 5.53 -5.94 -5.42
N SER A 103 5.02 -5.50 -6.57
CA SER A 103 4.08 -4.37 -6.67
C SER A 103 2.80 -4.67 -5.90
N GLY A 104 2.18 -5.82 -6.14
CA GLY A 104 0.97 -6.26 -5.43
C GLY A 104 1.16 -6.30 -3.91
N THR A 105 2.25 -6.92 -3.44
CA THR A 105 2.57 -6.97 -2.00
C THR A 105 2.82 -5.57 -1.42
N SER A 106 3.48 -4.69 -2.17
CA SER A 106 3.75 -3.31 -1.73
C SER A 106 2.46 -2.49 -1.60
N LEU A 107 1.51 -2.66 -2.53
CA LEU A 107 0.19 -2.02 -2.48
C LEU A 107 -0.65 -2.53 -1.32
N VAL A 108 -0.57 -3.83 -0.99
CA VAL A 108 -1.19 -4.38 0.22
C VAL A 108 -0.65 -3.70 1.48
N ILE A 109 0.68 -3.51 1.57
CA ILE A 109 1.29 -2.81 2.71
C ILE A 109 0.82 -1.36 2.76
N LEU A 110 0.80 -0.64 1.64
CA LEU A 110 0.27 0.73 1.58
C LEU A 110 -1.19 0.80 2.06
N GLY A 111 -2.04 -0.14 1.63
CA GLY A 111 -3.42 -0.26 2.11
C GLY A 111 -3.52 -0.51 3.61
N LEU A 112 -2.63 -1.34 4.17
CA LEU A 112 -2.56 -1.57 5.63
C LEU A 112 -2.15 -0.31 6.39
N LEU A 113 -1.18 0.46 5.88
CA LEU A 113 -0.78 1.73 6.47
C LEU A 113 -1.94 2.76 6.41
N ALA A 114 -2.67 2.80 5.30
CA ALA A 114 -3.81 3.69 5.07
C ALA A 114 -5.01 3.43 6.00
N ARG A 115 -5.04 2.31 6.73
CA ARG A 115 -6.07 2.04 7.76
C ARG A 115 -5.95 2.97 8.96
N PHE A 116 -4.79 3.62 9.12
CA PHE A 116 -4.51 4.53 10.22
C PHE A 116 -4.22 5.93 9.70
N ASN A 117 -4.61 6.94 10.48
CA ASN A 117 -4.54 8.34 10.08
C ASN A 117 -3.13 8.78 9.64
N GLU A 118 -2.08 8.32 10.32
CA GLU A 118 -0.69 8.67 9.98
C GLU A 118 -0.29 8.16 8.58
N GLY A 119 -0.66 6.92 8.24
CA GLY A 119 -0.40 6.35 6.91
C GLY A 119 -1.28 6.96 5.82
N LEU A 120 -2.55 7.22 6.13
CA LEU A 120 -3.48 7.85 5.20
C LEU A 120 -3.08 9.28 4.84
N LYS A 121 -2.66 10.07 5.83
CA LYS A 121 -2.11 11.42 5.61
C LYS A 121 -0.82 11.38 4.81
N ALA A 122 0.09 10.45 5.12
CA ALA A 122 1.33 10.30 4.37
C ALA A 122 1.07 9.98 2.88
N LEU A 123 0.09 9.11 2.60
CA LEU A 123 -0.35 8.79 1.25
C LEU A 123 -0.99 10.00 0.55
N THR A 124 -1.94 10.67 1.21
CA THR A 124 -2.64 11.85 0.67
C THR A 124 -1.68 12.99 0.35
N ASN A 125 -0.67 13.20 1.20
CA ASN A 125 0.37 14.22 1.01
C ASN A 125 1.43 13.80 -0.01
N THR A 126 1.37 12.59 -0.56
CA THR A 126 2.33 12.13 -1.56
C THR A 126 1.95 12.69 -2.94
N SER A 127 2.87 13.44 -3.55
CA SER A 127 2.66 14.05 -4.86
C SER A 127 2.27 13.03 -5.93
N GLY A 128 1.16 13.28 -6.60
CA GLY A 128 0.65 12.47 -7.70
C GLY A 128 0.18 11.08 -7.27
N ILE A 129 -0.18 10.87 -6.00
CA ILE A 129 -0.64 9.57 -5.51
C ILE A 129 -1.84 9.04 -6.32
N VAL A 130 -2.78 9.92 -6.71
CA VAL A 130 -3.94 9.56 -7.52
C VAL A 130 -3.48 9.01 -8.87
N ILE A 131 -2.72 9.80 -9.64
CA ILE A 131 -2.18 9.40 -10.96
C ILE A 131 -1.38 8.09 -10.86
N ARG A 132 -0.54 7.93 -9.83
CA ARG A 132 0.23 6.69 -9.61
C ARG A 132 -0.68 5.47 -9.46
N MET A 133 -1.75 5.58 -8.66
CA MET A 133 -2.69 4.47 -8.49
C MET A 133 -3.53 4.22 -9.76
N LEU A 134 -3.94 5.27 -10.48
CA LEU A 134 -4.64 5.13 -11.76
C LEU A 134 -3.80 4.36 -12.79
N ASN A 135 -2.50 4.62 -12.85
CA ASN A 135 -1.59 3.89 -13.72
C ASN A 135 -1.53 2.39 -13.36
N VAL A 136 -1.62 2.04 -12.07
CA VAL A 136 -1.68 0.64 -11.64
C VAL A 136 -3.01 -0.01 -12.05
N LEU A 137 -4.14 0.71 -11.95
CA LEU A 137 -5.45 0.18 -12.37
C LEU A 137 -5.53 -0.14 -13.87
N LYS A 138 -4.72 0.54 -14.69
CA LYS A 138 -4.58 0.27 -16.14
C LYS A 138 -3.72 -0.96 -16.46
N GLY A 139 -3.07 -1.56 -15.46
CA GLY A 139 -2.28 -2.77 -15.62
C GLY A 139 -3.12 -4.05 -15.75
N THR A 140 -2.45 -5.20 -15.77
CA THR A 140 -3.07 -6.53 -15.90
C THR A 140 -2.96 -7.37 -14.62
N CYS A 141 -2.06 -7.02 -13.71
CA CYS A 141 -1.86 -7.74 -12.45
C CYS A 141 -3.01 -7.49 -11.47
N MET A 142 -3.89 -8.47 -11.30
CA MET A 142 -5.11 -8.34 -10.49
C MET A 142 -4.82 -8.02 -9.02
N MET A 143 -3.74 -8.56 -8.45
CA MET A 143 -3.33 -8.24 -7.07
C MET A 143 -2.96 -6.77 -6.92
N SER A 144 -2.25 -6.21 -7.90
CA SER A 144 -1.88 -4.80 -7.91
C SER A 144 -3.10 -3.91 -8.13
N ILE A 145 -3.99 -4.27 -9.05
CA ILE A 145 -5.26 -3.56 -9.28
C ILE A 145 -6.09 -3.50 -7.99
N GLU A 146 -6.27 -4.64 -7.32
CA GLU A 146 -7.02 -4.71 -6.06
C GLU A 146 -6.40 -3.82 -4.96
N GLY A 147 -5.07 -3.80 -4.87
CA GLY A 147 -4.34 -2.98 -3.90
C GLY A 147 -4.42 -1.48 -4.21
N ALA A 148 -4.28 -1.09 -5.47
CA ALA A 148 -4.41 0.31 -5.89
C ALA A 148 -5.84 0.83 -5.69
N ALA A 149 -6.86 0.01 -6.00
CA ALA A 149 -8.25 0.37 -5.74
C ALA A 149 -8.52 0.55 -4.24
N GLU A 150 -7.96 -0.30 -3.37
CA GLU A 150 -8.07 -0.16 -1.91
C GLU A 150 -7.46 1.16 -1.42
N VAL A 151 -6.29 1.53 -1.94
CA VAL A 151 -5.64 2.81 -1.60
C VAL A 151 -6.48 3.99 -2.07
N LEU A 152 -6.97 3.98 -3.31
CA LEU A 152 -7.81 5.04 -3.87
C LEU A 152 -9.11 5.22 -3.09
N ILE A 153 -9.78 4.12 -2.70
CA ILE A 153 -10.97 4.19 -1.86
C ILE A 153 -10.64 5.00 -0.60
N ARG A 154 -9.60 4.63 0.15
CA ARG A 154 -9.26 5.31 1.40
C ARG A 154 -8.94 6.78 1.19
N ILE A 155 -8.17 7.11 0.17
CA ILE A 155 -7.79 8.50 -0.13
C ILE A 155 -9.02 9.33 -0.52
N PHE A 156 -9.94 8.81 -1.33
CA PHE A 156 -11.12 9.56 -1.77
C PHE A 156 -12.16 9.78 -0.67
N TYR A 157 -12.21 8.91 0.34
CA TYR A 157 -13.07 9.15 1.50
C TYR A 157 -12.49 10.22 2.45
N GLU A 158 -11.17 10.46 2.42
CA GLU A 158 -10.49 11.40 3.32
C GLU A 158 -10.15 12.75 2.66
N SER A 159 -9.82 12.75 1.37
CA SER A 159 -9.30 13.90 0.65
C SER A 159 -10.19 14.29 -0.53
N ALA A 160 -10.96 15.36 -0.34
CA ALA A 160 -11.73 15.98 -1.42
C ALA A 160 -10.83 16.51 -2.54
N GLU A 161 -9.59 16.92 -2.24
CA GLU A 161 -8.63 17.38 -3.26
C GLU A 161 -8.20 16.23 -4.18
N CYS A 162 -7.85 15.08 -3.60
CA CYS A 162 -7.50 13.90 -4.39
C CYS A 162 -8.68 13.38 -5.21
N LEU A 163 -9.90 13.47 -4.68
CA LEU A 163 -11.11 13.10 -5.40
C LEU A 163 -11.36 14.03 -6.60
N LYS A 164 -11.20 15.35 -6.42
CA LYS A 164 -11.27 16.32 -7.52
C LYS A 164 -10.19 16.07 -8.59
N GLU A 165 -8.96 15.77 -8.17
CA GLU A 165 -7.88 15.38 -9.10
C GLU A 165 -8.28 14.15 -9.93
N ALA A 166 -8.89 13.16 -9.28
CA ALA A 166 -9.36 11.94 -9.93
C ALA A 166 -10.51 12.19 -10.93
N MET A 167 -11.48 13.04 -10.57
CA MET A 167 -12.59 13.42 -11.46
C MET A 167 -12.13 14.19 -12.69
N GLY A 168 -11.02 14.93 -12.59
CA GLY A 168 -10.38 15.57 -13.74
C GLY A 168 -9.71 14.57 -14.72
N SER A 169 -9.60 13.30 -14.36
CA SER A 169 -8.98 12.26 -15.20
C SER A 169 -10.01 11.60 -16.13
N THR A 170 -9.90 11.86 -17.44
CA THR A 170 -10.84 11.38 -18.47
C THR A 170 -11.02 9.86 -18.51
N ASP A 171 -9.98 9.11 -18.13
CA ASP A 171 -9.97 7.66 -18.30
C ASP A 171 -10.50 6.91 -17.06
N LEU A 172 -10.66 7.58 -15.92
CA LEU A 172 -10.93 6.91 -14.65
C LEU A 172 -12.25 6.12 -14.70
N VAL A 173 -13.33 6.75 -15.15
CA VAL A 173 -14.66 6.12 -15.25
C VAL A 173 -14.61 4.92 -16.19
N PHE A 174 -13.91 5.03 -17.33
CA PHE A 174 -13.75 3.94 -18.28
C PHE A 174 -12.98 2.76 -17.67
N VAL A 175 -11.84 3.02 -17.00
CA VAL A 175 -11.03 1.99 -16.34
C VAL A 175 -11.85 1.27 -15.26
N LEU A 176 -12.59 2.03 -14.43
CA LEU A 176 -13.45 1.42 -13.41
C LEU A 176 -14.58 0.59 -14.04
N ALA A 177 -15.21 1.07 -15.11
CA ALA A 177 -16.27 0.35 -15.80
C ALA A 177 -15.75 -0.99 -16.34
N GLU A 178 -14.60 -1.01 -17.00
CA GLU A 178 -13.98 -2.24 -17.47
C GLU A 178 -13.69 -3.20 -16.29
N LEU A 179 -13.16 -2.68 -15.18
CA LEU A 179 -12.89 -3.47 -13.98
C LEU A 179 -14.15 -4.09 -13.37
N THR A 180 -15.30 -3.41 -13.40
CA THR A 180 -16.58 -3.99 -12.91
C THR A 180 -17.04 -5.19 -13.73
N VAL A 181 -16.59 -5.31 -14.98
CA VAL A 181 -16.96 -6.42 -15.88
C VAL A 181 -15.90 -7.52 -15.84
N ARG A 182 -14.62 -7.15 -15.93
CA ARG A 182 -13.50 -8.09 -16.17
C ARG A 182 -12.65 -8.39 -14.94
N GLY A 183 -12.83 -7.65 -13.85
CA GLY A 183 -12.05 -7.84 -12.63
C GLY A 183 -12.38 -9.12 -11.86
N SER A 184 -11.50 -9.48 -10.93
CA SER A 184 -11.82 -10.46 -9.87
C SER A 184 -13.04 -10.01 -9.07
N THR A 185 -13.65 -10.90 -8.29
CA THR A 185 -14.73 -10.52 -7.36
C THR A 185 -14.36 -9.33 -6.48
N ARG A 186 -13.14 -9.33 -5.91
CA ARG A 186 -12.65 -8.25 -5.05
C ARG A 186 -12.33 -6.96 -5.80
N ALA A 187 -11.87 -7.05 -7.06
CA ALA A 187 -11.61 -5.88 -7.89
C ALA A 187 -12.94 -5.22 -8.32
N ARG A 188 -13.94 -6.03 -8.70
CA ARG A 188 -15.28 -5.56 -9.07
C ARG A 188 -15.95 -4.81 -7.92
N GLU A 189 -15.94 -5.39 -6.72
CA GLU A 189 -16.49 -4.75 -5.51
C GLU A 189 -15.86 -3.38 -5.24
N LYS A 190 -14.53 -3.27 -5.36
CA LYS A 190 -13.82 -2.01 -5.15
C LYS A 190 -14.08 -1.01 -6.26
N ALA A 191 -14.12 -1.45 -7.51
CA ALA A 191 -14.46 -0.58 -8.64
C ALA A 191 -15.88 0.00 -8.47
N SER A 192 -16.86 -0.81 -8.08
CA SER A 192 -18.22 -0.33 -7.78
C SER A 192 -18.29 0.62 -6.58
N LEU A 193 -17.40 0.48 -5.59
CA LEU A 193 -17.29 1.44 -4.47
C LEU A 193 -16.73 2.78 -4.95
N LEU A 194 -15.70 2.76 -5.81
CA LEU A 194 -15.12 3.98 -6.38
C LEU A 194 -16.12 4.71 -7.28
N MET A 195 -16.82 4.00 -8.16
CA MET A 195 -17.84 4.60 -9.04
C MET A 195 -18.95 5.30 -8.23
N ARG A 196 -19.52 4.63 -7.23
CA ARG A 196 -20.52 5.25 -6.35
C ARG A 196 -19.99 6.48 -5.62
N LYS A 197 -18.71 6.49 -5.24
CA LYS A 197 -18.09 7.64 -4.58
C LYS A 197 -17.94 8.83 -5.55
N LEU A 198 -17.62 8.57 -6.82
CA LEU A 198 -17.55 9.60 -7.86
C LEU A 198 -18.94 10.17 -8.16
N GLU A 199 -19.94 9.30 -8.39
CA GLU A 199 -21.33 9.70 -8.68
C GLU A 199 -21.94 10.57 -7.56
N ALA A 200 -21.72 10.18 -6.30
CA ALA A 200 -22.21 10.95 -5.17
C ALA A 200 -21.65 12.38 -5.17
N ASP A 201 -20.36 12.57 -5.47
CA ASP A 201 -19.73 13.89 -5.47
C ASP A 201 -20.17 14.75 -6.67
N GLU A 202 -20.40 14.13 -7.84
CA GLU A 202 -20.99 14.82 -9.00
C GLU A 202 -22.38 15.39 -8.66
N SER A 203 -23.25 14.60 -8.01
CA SER A 203 -24.57 15.09 -7.59
C SER A 203 -24.51 16.24 -6.58
N TYR A 204 -23.56 16.21 -5.64
CA TYR A 204 -23.36 17.32 -4.69
C TYR A 204 -22.84 18.58 -5.37
N ALA A 205 -22.03 18.44 -6.43
CA ALA A 205 -21.55 19.59 -7.21
C ALA A 205 -22.69 20.22 -8.02
N GLU A 206 -23.55 19.41 -8.65
CA GLU A 206 -24.71 19.90 -9.42
C GLU A 206 -25.75 20.59 -8.52
N ASP A 207 -26.10 19.99 -7.37
CA ASP A 207 -27.03 20.60 -6.42
C ASP A 207 -26.52 21.96 -5.91
N ASN A 208 -25.23 22.08 -5.57
CA ASN A 208 -24.65 23.35 -5.13
C ASN A 208 -24.65 24.43 -6.21
N ILE A 209 -24.49 24.06 -7.49
CA ILE A 209 -24.57 25.02 -8.60
C ILE A 209 -26.01 25.53 -8.77
N VAL A 210 -27.01 24.66 -8.62
CA VAL A 210 -28.43 25.04 -8.70
C VAL A 210 -28.81 26.00 -7.56
N PHE A 211 -28.27 25.81 -6.35
CA PHE A 211 -28.53 26.70 -5.21
C PHE A 211 -27.84 28.08 -5.30
N LEU A 212 -26.77 28.23 -6.09
CA LEU A 212 -26.03 29.49 -6.26
C LEU A 212 -26.56 30.37 -7.42
N GLN A 213 -27.60 29.93 -8.14
CA GLN A 213 -28.21 30.68 -9.25
C GLN A 213 -29.43 31.54 -8.85
N TRP A 214 -29.66 31.78 -7.56
CA TRP A 214 -30.78 32.58 -7.03
C TRP A 214 -30.33 33.69 -6.10
#